data_AF-A0A1F8QYF2-F1
#
_entry.id   AF-A0A1F8QYF2-F1
#
_cell.length_a   1.000
_cell.length_b   1.000
_cell.length_c   1.000
_cell.angle_alpha   90.00
_cell.angle_beta   90.00
_cell.angle_gamma   90.00
#
_symmetry.space_group_name_H-M   'P 1'
#
loop_
_entity.id
_entity.type
_entity.pdbx_description
1 polymer ?
#
loop_
_entity_poly.entity_id
_entity_poly.type
_entity_poly.pdbx_seq_one_letter_code
_entity_poly.pdbx_strand_id
1 'polypeptide(L)'
;MLFSFAMSPFLLAIPLFALVFNGWVIGAVAGSVIAEESVGYLLKGLLPHGILELPAFFMGQAAALNFGTAAMLAVFRPETRAQLMTALRLNLRYLLIALVLLVPAALIETFVTPLLLK
;
A
#
# COMPACT_ATOMS: atom_id res chain seq x y z
N MET A 1 2.80 -2.18 4.24
CA MET A 1 1.40 -2.16 4.77
C MET A 1 1.20 -2.90 6.08
N LEU A 2 1.67 -4.15 6.27
CA LEU A 2 1.47 -4.88 7.53
C LEU A 2 2.04 -4.14 8.75
N PHE A 3 3.28 -3.67 8.63
CA PHE A 3 3.91 -2.85 9.65
C PHE A 3 3.12 -1.56 9.93
N SER A 4 2.68 -0.86 8.88
CA SER A 4 1.83 0.32 8.99
C SER A 4 0.55 0.03 9.77
N PHE A 5 -0.09 -1.10 9.50
CA PHE A 5 -1.33 -1.53 10.15
C PHE A 5 -1.13 -1.85 11.63
N ALA A 6 -0.06 -2.58 11.96
CA ALA A 6 0.26 -2.95 13.33
C ALA A 6 0.59 -1.72 14.18
N MET A 7 1.27 -0.73 13.60
CA MET A 7 1.73 0.47 14.31
C MET A 7 0.77 1.65 14.27
N SER A 8 -0.23 1.66 13.37
CA SER A 8 -1.14 2.80 13.23
C SER A 8 -1.92 3.18 14.50
N PRO A 9 -2.27 2.27 15.43
CA PRO A 9 -2.90 2.67 16.70
C PRO A 9 -2.02 3.56 17.57
N PHE A 10 -0.70 3.40 17.47
CA PHE A 10 0.29 4.16 18.24
C PHE A 10 0.78 5.39 17.46
N LEU A 11 1.01 5.22 16.16
CA LEU A 11 1.62 6.22 15.30
C LEU A 11 0.89 6.31 13.95
N LEU A 12 -0.13 7.18 13.89
CA LEU A 12 -0.93 7.39 12.68
C LEU A 12 -0.13 7.99 11.51
N ALA A 13 1.04 8.56 11.79
CA ALA A 13 1.96 9.08 10.79
C ALA A 13 2.62 7.97 9.94
N ILE A 14 2.75 6.74 10.43
CA ILE A 14 3.47 5.66 9.71
C ILE A 14 2.80 5.32 8.37
N PRO A 15 1.48 5.07 8.30
CA PRO A 15 0.83 4.81 7.02
C PRO A 15 0.98 5.96 6.01
N LEU A 16 0.90 7.21 6.48
CA LEU A 16 1.05 8.40 5.64
C LEU A 16 2.49 8.55 5.14
N PHE A 17 3.47 8.38 6.02
CA PHE A 17 4.88 8.39 5.65
C PHE A 17 5.18 7.32 4.61
N ALA A 18 4.69 6.10 4.81
CA ALA A 18 4.89 5.02 3.86
C ALA A 18 4.26 5.31 2.49
N LEU A 19 3.12 6.01 2.41
CA LEU A 19 2.53 6.46 1.14
C LEU A 19 3.42 7.50 0.43
N VAL A 20 3.82 8.55 1.16
CA VAL A 20 4.65 9.62 0.60
C VAL A 20 6.02 9.10 0.18
N PHE A 21 6.65 8.29 1.03
CA PHE A 21 7.95 7.70 0.75
C PHE A 21 7.91 6.78 -0.47
N ASN A 22 6.87 5.93 -0.60
CA ASN A 22 6.73 5.10 -1.80
C ASN A 22 6.57 5.94 -3.07
N GLY A 23 5.68 6.94 -3.04
CA GLY A 23 5.48 7.83 -4.18
C GLY A 23 6.75 8.58 -4.57
N TRP A 24 7.53 9.03 -3.58
CA TRP A 24 8.81 9.68 -3.81
C TRP A 24 9.84 8.73 -4.44
N VAL A 25 10.00 7.51 -3.91
CA VAL A 25 10.92 6.51 -4.45
C VAL A 25 10.55 6.13 -5.89
N ILE A 26 9.28 5.85 -6.16
CA ILE A 26 8.81 5.55 -7.52
C ILE A 26 9.07 6.73 -8.45
N GLY A 27 8.80 7.96 -8.01
CA GLY A 27 9.06 9.17 -8.81
C GLY A 27 10.56 9.38 -9.09
N ALA A 28 11.43 9.15 -8.11
CA ALA A 28 12.87 9.29 -8.28
C ALA A 28 13.44 8.25 -9.26
N VAL A 29 13.03 6.99 -9.12
CA VAL A 29 13.43 5.90 -10.03
C VAL A 29 12.86 6.11 -11.42
N ALA A 30 11.61 6.57 -11.53
CA ALA A 30 11.02 6.92 -12.82
C ALA A 30 11.81 8.02 -13.54
N GLY A 31 12.24 9.05 -12.80
CA GLY A 31 13.07 10.13 -13.34
C GLY A 31 14.40 9.62 -13.91
N SER A 32 15.11 8.73 -13.21
CA SER A 32 16.38 8.16 -13.70
C SER A 32 16.15 7.25 -14.90
N VAL A 33 15.14 6.38 -14.86
CA VAL A 33 14.84 5.45 -15.97
C VAL A 33 14.43 6.19 -17.25
N ILE A 34 13.65 7.27 -17.12
CA ILE A 34 13.25 8.08 -18.29
C ILE A 34 14.47 8.78 -18.91
N ALA A 35 15.43 9.21 -18.09
CA ALA A 35 16.63 9.90 -18.56
C ALA A 35 17.61 8.97 -19.28
N GLU A 36 17.73 7.72 -18.83
CA GLU A 36 18.65 6.72 -19.40
C GLU A 36 18.06 5.95 -20.58
N GLU A 37 16.77 5.62 -20.50
CA GLU A 37 16.09 4.75 -21.47
C GLU A 37 14.99 5.54 -22.20
N SER A 38 13.74 5.39 -21.76
CA SER A 38 12.59 6.10 -22.32
C SER A 38 11.37 5.97 -21.42
N VAL A 39 10.36 6.82 -21.65
CA VAL A 39 9.04 6.67 -21.03
C VAL A 39 8.41 5.31 -21.36
N GLY A 40 8.61 4.81 -22.58
CA GLY A 40 8.09 3.50 -22.98
C GLY A 40 8.70 2.34 -22.19
N TYR A 41 10.01 2.42 -21.90
CA TYR A 41 10.70 1.43 -21.08
C TYR A 41 10.17 1.43 -19.63
N LEU A 42 10.01 2.62 -19.04
CA LEU A 42 9.39 2.77 -17.71
C LEU A 42 7.99 2.14 -17.66
N LEU A 43 7.13 2.44 -18.65
CA LEU A 43 5.76 1.93 -18.68
C LEU A 43 5.73 0.41 -18.81
N LYS A 44 6.58 -0.20 -19.64
CA LYS A 44 6.68 -1.66 -19.74
C LYS A 44 7.17 -2.31 -18.45
N GLY A 45 8.05 -1.62 -17.73
CA GLY A 45 8.55 -2.05 -16.44
C GLY A 45 7.46 -2.03 -15.37
N LEU A 46 6.83 -0.87 -15.19
CA LEU A 46 5.99 -0.57 -14.04
C LEU A 46 4.50 -0.93 -14.23
N LEU A 47 3.95 -0.69 -15.42
CA LEU A 47 2.50 -0.79 -15.65
C LEU A 47 1.93 -2.21 -15.47
N PRO A 48 2.59 -3.30 -15.93
CA PRO A 48 2.01 -4.65 -15.86
C PRO A 48 1.63 -5.08 -14.44
N HIS A 49 2.53 -4.91 -13.46
CA HIS A 49 2.29 -5.28 -12.07
C HIS A 49 1.74 -4.10 -11.24
N GLY A 50 2.15 -2.87 -11.56
CA GLY A 50 1.78 -1.66 -10.82
C GLY A 50 0.27 -1.36 -10.79
N ILE A 51 -0.48 -1.81 -11.79
CA ILE A 51 -1.96 -1.72 -11.81
C ILE A 51 -2.60 -2.49 -10.64
N LEU A 52 -1.94 -3.55 -10.15
CA LEU A 52 -2.44 -4.35 -9.02
C LEU A 52 -1.77 -3.93 -7.71
N GLU A 53 -0.47 -3.64 -7.76
CA GLU A 53 0.30 -3.27 -6.58
C GLU A 53 -0.15 -1.94 -5.97
N LEU A 54 -0.39 -0.90 -6.78
CA LEU A 54 -0.77 0.42 -6.26
C LEU A 54 -2.14 0.39 -5.56
N PRO A 55 -3.21 -0.18 -6.15
CA PRO A 55 -4.48 -0.33 -5.44
C PRO A 55 -4.38 -1.19 -4.17
N ALA A 56 -3.61 -2.28 -4.21
CA ALA A 56 -3.36 -3.11 -3.03
C ALA A 56 -2.69 -2.30 -1.92
N PHE A 57 -1.65 -1.57 -2.26
CA PHE A 57 -0.92 -0.73 -1.33
C PHE A 57 -1.83 0.36 -0.74
N PHE A 58 -2.56 1.10 -1.56
CA PHE A 58 -3.50 2.13 -1.08
C PHE A 58 -4.59 1.55 -0.18
N MET A 59 -5.16 0.39 -0.52
CA MET A 59 -6.15 -0.29 0.30
C MET A 59 -5.58 -0.70 1.66
N GLY A 60 -4.38 -1.28 1.69
CA GLY A 60 -3.71 -1.65 2.94
C GLY A 60 -3.37 -0.45 3.82
N GLN A 61 -2.93 0.66 3.24
CA GLN A 61 -2.61 1.88 3.97
C GLN A 61 -3.88 2.61 4.46
N ALA A 62 -4.95 2.62 3.66
CA ALA A 62 -6.25 3.14 4.08
C ALA A 62 -6.84 2.34 5.24
N ALA A 63 -6.74 1.00 5.18
CA ALA A 63 -7.16 0.12 6.27
C ALA A 63 -6.36 0.38 7.56
N ALA A 64 -5.04 0.59 7.44
CA ALA A 64 -4.18 0.97 8.56
C ALA A 64 -4.58 2.32 9.17
N LEU A 65 -4.82 3.36 8.35
CA LEU A 65 -5.26 4.67 8.82
C LEU A 65 -6.63 4.63 9.50
N ASN A 66 -7.59 3.93 8.91
CA ASN A 66 -8.93 3.80 9.46
C ASN A 66 -8.90 3.10 10.82
N PHE A 67 -8.21 1.96 10.91
CA PHE A 67 -8.07 1.23 12.18
C PHE A 67 -7.30 2.05 13.23
N GLY A 68 -6.19 2.68 12.85
CA GLY A 68 -5.39 3.51 13.75
C GLY A 68 -6.20 4.68 14.32
N THR A 69 -7.00 5.33 13.47
CA THR A 69 -7.90 6.43 13.88
C THR A 69 -8.97 5.93 14.86
N ALA A 70 -9.60 4.79 14.57
CA ALA A 70 -10.59 4.18 15.46
C ALA A 70 -9.97 3.79 16.81
N ALA A 71 -8.73 3.26 16.81
CA ALA A 71 -8.02 2.91 18.03
C ALA A 71 -7.65 4.15 18.86
N MET A 72 -7.13 5.21 18.24
CA MET A 72 -6.86 6.47 18.94
C MET A 72 -8.13 7.07 19.54
N LEU A 73 -9.23 7.11 18.79
CA LEU A 73 -10.51 7.60 19.31
C LEU A 73 -11.00 6.76 20.49
N ALA A 74 -10.85 5.44 20.46
CA ALA A 74 -11.22 4.55 21.57
C ALA A 74 -10.43 4.80 22.87
N VAL A 75 -9.22 5.35 22.77
CA VAL A 75 -8.42 5.79 23.93
C VAL A 75 -9.01 7.05 24.56
N PHE A 76 -9.31 8.08 23.74
CA PHE A 76 -9.81 9.37 24.22
C PHE A 76 -11.33 9.42 24.49
N ARG A 77 -12.09 8.53 23.85
CA ARG A 77 -13.56 8.47 23.87
C ARG A 77 -14.04 7.03 24.13
N PRO A 78 -14.19 6.64 25.41
CA PRO A 78 -14.53 5.27 25.80
C PRO A 78 -15.80 4.71 25.13
N GLU A 79 -16.75 5.57 24.78
CA GLU A 79 -17.99 5.22 24.07
C GLU A 79 -17.74 4.61 22.68
N THR A 80 -16.59 4.90 22.06
CA THR A 80 -16.22 4.36 20.73
C THR A 80 -15.55 2.98 20.81
N ARG A 81 -15.17 2.51 22.01
CA ARG A 81 -14.48 1.21 22.20
C ARG A 81 -15.30 0.03 21.69
N ALA A 82 -16.62 0.08 21.81
CA ALA A 82 -17.52 -0.97 21.33
C ALA A 82 -17.39 -1.19 19.80
N GLN A 83 -17.01 -0.16 19.05
CA GLN A 83 -16.87 -0.21 17.59
C GLN A 83 -15.47 -0.66 17.15
N LEU A 84 -14.48 -0.68 18.05
CA LEU A 84 -13.09 -0.98 17.72
C LEU A 84 -12.91 -2.39 17.15
N MET A 85 -13.60 -3.39 17.69
CA MET A 85 -13.54 -4.76 17.19
C MET A 85 -14.17 -4.90 15.80
N THR A 86 -15.25 -4.17 15.53
CA THR A 86 -15.87 -4.11 14.21
C THR A 86 -14.94 -3.45 13.20
N ALA A 87 -14.32 -2.33 13.56
CA ALA A 87 -13.32 -1.65 12.75
C ALA A 87 -12.12 -2.55 12.48
N LEU A 88 -11.59 -3.25 13.49
CA LEU A 88 -10.47 -4.17 13.32
C LEU A 88 -10.81 -5.29 12.32
N ARG A 89 -11.94 -5.97 12.49
CA ARG A 89 -12.37 -7.06 11.59
C ARG A 89 -12.55 -6.59 10.16
N LEU A 90 -13.16 -5.43 9.96
CA LEU A 90 -13.34 -4.84 8.63
C LEU A 90 -12.00 -4.50 7.99
N ASN A 91 -11.13 -3.81 8.70
CA ASN A 91 -9.84 -3.37 8.18
C ASN A 91 -8.87 -4.56 7.95
N LEU A 92 -8.95 -5.62 8.76
CA LEU A 92 -8.23 -6.88 8.48
C LEU A 92 -8.70 -7.56 7.19
N ARG A 93 -10.00 -7.50 6.86
CA ARG A 93 -10.51 -8.02 5.58
C ARG A 93 -9.94 -7.23 4.41
N TYR A 94 -9.92 -5.90 4.48
CA TYR A 94 -9.29 -5.07 3.46
C TYR A 94 -7.78 -5.31 3.34
N LEU A 95 -7.09 -5.48 4.46
CA LEU A 95 -5.67 -5.83 4.46
C LEU A 95 -5.43 -7.20 3.79
N LEU A 96 -6.29 -8.18 4.06
CA LEU A 96 -6.20 -9.50 3.42
C LEU A 96 -6.47 -9.42 1.91
N ILE A 97 -7.47 -8.65 1.48
CA ILE A 97 -7.74 -8.42 0.05
C ILE A 97 -6.53 -7.76 -0.62
N ALA A 98 -5.93 -6.75 0.03
CA ALA A 98 -4.71 -6.10 -0.47
C ALA A 98 -3.55 -7.10 -0.63
N LEU A 99 -3.31 -7.97 0.36
CA LEU A 99 -2.29 -9.01 0.28
C LEU A 99 -2.57 -10.01 -0.86
N VAL A 100 -3.83 -10.40 -1.05
CA VAL A 100 -4.22 -11.29 -2.15
C VAL A 100 -3.98 -10.63 -3.51
N LEU A 101 -4.23 -9.33 -3.66
CA LEU A 101 -3.92 -8.59 -4.90
C LEU A 101 -2.42 -8.52 -5.20
N LEU A 102 -1.56 -8.56 -4.18
CA LEU A 102 -0.11 -8.57 -4.40
C LEU A 102 0.39 -9.88 -5.01
N VAL A 103 -0.31 -11.00 -4.83
CA VAL A 103 0.09 -12.29 -5.40
C VAL A 103 0.16 -12.23 -6.94
N PRO A 104 -0.91 -11.86 -7.67
CA PRO A 104 -0.82 -11.70 -9.11
C PRO A 104 0.12 -10.56 -9.53
N ALA A 105 0.26 -9.50 -8.74
CA ALA A 105 1.24 -8.44 -9.03
C ALA A 105 2.67 -9.00 -9.07
N ALA A 106 3.07 -9.75 -8.04
CA ALA A 106 4.39 -10.36 -7.96
C ALA A 106 4.63 -11.42 -9.05
N LEU A 107 3.59 -12.17 -9.44
CA LEU A 107 3.68 -13.10 -10.57
C LEU A 107 3.93 -12.36 -11.88
N ILE A 108 3.22 -11.25 -12.13
CA ILE A 108 3.42 -10.43 -13.32
C ILE A 108 4.83 -9.81 -13.31
N GLU A 109 5.28 -9.29 -12.18
CA GLU A 109 6.63 -8.74 -12.01
C GLU A 109 7.72 -9.78 -12.27
N THR A 110 7.55 -11.02 -11.81
CA THR A 110 8.56 -12.07 -11.96
C THR A 110 8.58 -12.68 -13.36
N PHE A 111 7.42 -12.89 -13.97
CA PHE A 111 7.30 -13.66 -15.22
C PHE A 111 7.05 -12.82 -16.46
N VAL A 112 6.35 -11.68 -16.35
CA VAL A 112 5.91 -10.88 -17.50
C VAL A 112 6.79 -9.65 -17.69
N THR A 113 7.04 -8.88 -16.63
CA THR A 113 7.85 -7.65 -16.70
C THR A 113 9.22 -7.89 -17.35
N PRO A 114 10.01 -8.95 -17.03
CA PRO A 114 11.31 -9.18 -17.64
C PRO A 114 11.22 -9.55 -19.13
N LEU A 115 10.09 -10.08 -19.59
CA LEU A 115 9.87 -10.38 -21.00
C LEU A 115 9.59 -9.13 -21.82
N LEU A 116 9.02 -8.09 -21.20
CA LEU A 116 8.71 -6.82 -21.85
C LEU A 116 9.90 -5.87 -21.89
N LEU A 117 10.85 -6.04 -20.97
CA LEU A 117 12.07 -5.23 -20.86
C LEU A 117 13.27 -5.82 -21.63
N LYS A 118 13.11 -7.00 -22.24
CA LYS A 118 14.05 -7.55 -23.22
C LYS A 118 13.90 -6.86 -24.57
#